data_AF-A0A8T5H758-F1
#
_entry.id   AF-A0A8T5H758-F1
#
_cell.length_a   1.000
_cell.length_b   1.000
_cell.length_c   1.000
_cell.angle_alpha   90.00
_cell.angle_beta   90.00
_cell.angle_gamma   90.00
#
_symmetry.space_group_name_H-M   'P 1'
#
loop_
_entity.id
_entity.type
_entity.pdbx_description
1 polymer ?
#
loop_
_entity_poly.entity_id
_entity_poly.type
_entity_poly.pdbx_seq_one_letter_code
_entity_poly.pdbx_strand_id
1 'polypeptide(L)'
;MQKIEYEGTVWVLNYNNPQPLLDHAVHMLERHGVKREDMEITETPNATVGAIVVEIWPYELVIARVRTTRNDSFISATEFNIELKLDEDGNYIDYL
;
A
#
# COMPACT_ATOMS: atom_id res chain seq x y z
N MET A 1 7.97 12.37 -6.71
CA MET A 1 7.37 11.24 -5.99
C MET A 1 8.40 10.61 -5.05
N GLN A 2 8.06 10.47 -3.77
CA GLN A 2 8.91 9.85 -2.74
C GLN A 2 8.98 8.33 -2.96
N LYS A 3 10.17 7.74 -3.10
CA LYS A 3 10.27 6.28 -3.27
C LYS A 3 9.93 5.54 -1.98
N ILE A 4 9.31 4.37 -2.12
CA ILE A 4 9.14 3.42 -1.01
C ILE A 4 10.43 2.61 -0.92
N GLU A 5 11.14 2.72 0.20
CA GLU A 5 12.31 1.90 0.47
C GLU A 5 11.84 0.59 1.13
N TYR A 6 12.05 -0.54 0.44
CA TYR A 6 11.57 -1.85 0.89
C TYR A 6 12.58 -2.95 0.55
N GLU A 7 12.49 -4.06 1.29
CA GLU A 7 13.19 -5.31 0.99
C GLU A 7 12.18 -6.45 1.02
N GLY A 8 12.19 -7.30 -0.01
CA GLY A 8 11.26 -8.42 -0.13
C GLY A 8 9.82 -7.98 -0.41
N THR A 9 8.86 -8.67 0.21
CA THR A 9 7.43 -8.49 -0.06
C THR A 9 6.87 -7.18 0.47
N VAL A 10 6.10 -6.49 -0.36
CA VAL A 10 5.21 -5.39 0.04
C VAL A 10 3.79 -5.95 0.19
N TRP A 11 3.25 -5.87 1.39
CA TRP A 11 1.94 -6.41 1.71
C TRP A 11 0.86 -5.35 1.46
N VAL A 12 0.01 -5.57 0.46
CA VAL A 12 -1.06 -4.65 0.10
C VAL A 12 -2.37 -5.15 0.72
N LEU A 13 -2.87 -4.44 1.72
CA LEU A 13 -4.05 -4.86 2.47
C LEU A 13 -5.32 -4.56 1.68
N ASN A 14 -6.03 -5.61 1.27
CA ASN A 14 -7.24 -5.48 0.48
C ASN A 14 -8.44 -6.17 1.13
N TYR A 15 -9.23 -5.41 1.88
CA TYR A 15 -10.48 -5.87 2.51
C TYR A 15 -11.67 -5.70 1.55
N ASN A 16 -11.60 -6.35 0.39
CA ASN A 16 -12.61 -6.27 -0.67
C ASN A 16 -12.86 -4.84 -1.18
N ASN A 17 -11.77 -4.09 -1.44
CA ASN A 17 -11.88 -2.77 -2.06
C ASN A 17 -12.47 -2.86 -3.48
N PRO A 18 -13.18 -1.83 -3.96
CA PRO A 18 -13.62 -1.75 -5.35
C PRO A 18 -12.42 -1.88 -6.31
N GLN A 19 -12.60 -2.64 -7.40
CA GLN A 19 -11.54 -2.89 -8.38
C GLN A 19 -10.83 -1.61 -8.87
N PRO A 20 -11.54 -0.49 -9.17
CA PRO A 20 -10.86 0.73 -9.60
C PRO A 20 -9.89 1.31 -8.57
N LEU A 21 -10.23 1.22 -7.27
CA LEU A 21 -9.36 1.67 -6.18
C LEU A 21 -8.14 0.74 -6.05
N LEU A 22 -8.34 -0.58 -6.12
CA LEU A 22 -7.23 -1.53 -6.06
C LEU A 22 -6.27 -1.36 -7.24
N ASP A 23 -6.81 -1.23 -8.46
CA ASP A 23 -6.00 -1.05 -9.67
C ASP A 23 -5.16 0.23 -9.57
N HIS A 24 -5.78 1.33 -9.14
CA HIS A 24 -5.06 2.60 -8.97
C HIS A 24 -4.06 2.56 -7.82
N ALA A 25 -4.38 1.90 -6.70
CA ALA A 25 -3.45 1.71 -5.60
C ALA A 25 -2.18 1.00 -6.06
N VAL A 26 -2.33 -0.09 -6.81
CA VAL A 26 -1.19 -0.83 -7.34
C VAL A 26 -0.37 0.00 -8.33
N HIS A 27 -1.05 0.69 -9.26
CA HIS A 27 -0.37 1.59 -10.20
C HIS A 27 0.45 2.67 -9.47
N MET A 28 -0.11 3.26 -8.41
CA MET A 28 0.62 4.25 -7.61
C MET A 28 1.82 3.63 -6.89
N LEU A 29 1.71 2.41 -6.34
CA LEU A 29 2.86 1.72 -5.75
C LEU A 29 3.98 1.47 -6.77
N GLU A 30 3.64 1.09 -8.02
CA GLU A 30 4.62 0.93 -9.11
C GLU A 30 5.34 2.25 -9.41
N ARG A 31 4.60 3.37 -9.46
CA ARG A 31 5.19 4.71 -9.64
C ARG A 31 6.08 5.15 -8.48
N HIS A 32 5.86 4.61 -7.28
CA HIS A 32 6.69 4.81 -6.10
C HIS A 32 7.84 3.80 -5.98
N GLY A 33 8.04 2.95 -7.00
CA GLY A 33 9.21 2.09 -7.15
C GLY A 33 9.04 0.66 -6.65
N VAL A 34 7.84 0.25 -6.25
CA VAL A 34 7.55 -1.14 -5.86
C VAL A 34 7.29 -1.97 -7.10
N LYS A 35 8.00 -3.09 -7.25
CA LYS A 35 7.76 -3.99 -8.39
C LYS A 35 6.47 -4.78 -8.20
N ARG A 36 5.74 -5.04 -9.29
CA ARG A 36 4.48 -5.79 -9.26
C ARG A 36 4.66 -7.18 -8.64
N GLU A 37 5.74 -7.87 -8.98
CA GLU A 37 6.06 -9.21 -8.49
C GLU A 37 6.39 -9.25 -6.99
N ASP A 38 6.70 -8.10 -6.38
CA ASP A 38 6.99 -8.01 -4.94
C ASP A 38 5.72 -7.69 -4.13
N MET A 39 4.58 -7.44 -4.78
CA MET A 39 3.33 -7.10 -4.11
C MET A 39 2.47 -8.33 -3.83
N GLU A 40 2.17 -8.56 -2.55
CA GLU A 40 1.21 -9.57 -2.13
C GLU A 40 -0.09 -8.88 -1.69
N ILE A 41 -1.16 -9.07 -2.47
CA ILE A 41 -2.48 -8.53 -2.16
C ILE A 41 -3.22 -9.52 -1.27
N THR A 42 -3.54 -9.13 -0.03
CA THR A 42 -4.12 -10.05 0.95
C THR A 42 -4.90 -9.32 2.03
N GLU A 43 -5.80 -10.02 2.71
CA GLU A 43 -6.47 -9.56 3.93
C GLU A 43 -5.67 -9.90 5.19
N THR A 44 -4.84 -10.94 5.11
CA THR A 44 -4.12 -11.54 6.24
C THR A 44 -2.63 -11.64 5.91
N PRO A 45 -1.87 -10.54 6.06
CA PRO A 45 -0.46 -10.52 5.72
C PRO A 45 0.35 -11.35 6.72
N ASN A 46 1.38 -12.05 6.23
CA ASN A 46 2.37 -12.69 7.08
C ASN A 46 3.65 -11.83 7.15
N ALA A 47 3.45 -10.56 7.55
CA ALA A 47 4.50 -9.55 7.50
C ALA A 47 5.51 -9.71 8.65
N THR A 48 6.79 -9.60 8.33
CA THR A 48 7.89 -9.63 9.31
C THR A 48 8.34 -8.22 9.68
N VAL A 49 9.10 -8.08 10.77
CA VAL A 49 9.73 -6.80 11.14
C VAL A 49 10.53 -6.23 9.98
N GLY A 50 10.34 -4.94 9.68
CA GLY A 50 10.98 -4.23 8.57
C GLY A 50 10.19 -4.25 7.26
N ALA A 51 9.23 -5.17 7.10
CA ALA A 51 8.39 -5.24 5.91
C ALA A 51 7.52 -3.98 5.75
N ILE A 52 7.19 -3.67 4.50
CA ILE A 52 6.20 -2.64 4.17
C ILE A 52 4.81 -3.27 4.13
N VAL A 53 3.88 -2.60 4.79
CA VAL A 53 2.44 -2.86 4.73
C VAL A 53 1.77 -1.60 4.18
N VAL A 54 0.91 -1.77 3.20
CA VAL A 54 0.16 -0.70 2.55
C VAL A 54 -1.30 -0.84 2.92
N GLU A 55 -1.85 0.16 3.60
CA GLU A 55 -3.29 0.27 3.82
C GLU A 55 -3.90 1.11 2.71
N ILE A 56 -4.96 0.59 2.09
CA ILE A 56 -5.68 1.28 1.02
C ILE A 56 -6.87 2.03 1.62
N TRP A 57 -6.88 3.35 1.48
CA TRP A 57 -8.02 4.21 1.76
C TRP A 57 -8.50 4.91 0.48
N PRO A 58 -9.76 5.37 0.39
CA PRO A 58 -10.29 5.96 -0.84
C PRO A 58 -9.53 7.18 -1.37
N TYR A 59 -8.79 7.90 -0.53
CA TYR A 59 -8.08 9.13 -0.88
C TYR A 59 -6.58 9.09 -0.54
N GLU A 60 -6.08 7.97 -0.01
CA GLU A 60 -4.67 7.82 0.31
C GLU A 60 -4.24 6.36 0.41
N LEU A 61 -2.95 6.11 0.18
CA LEU A 61 -2.27 4.90 0.60
C LEU A 61 -1.41 5.23 1.80
N VAL A 62 -1.56 4.49 2.89
CA VAL A 62 -0.70 4.62 4.07
C VAL A 62 0.44 3.63 3.93
N ILE A 63 1.66 4.15 3.77
CA ILE A 63 2.88 3.33 3.71
C ILE A 63 3.39 3.18 5.13
N ALA A 64 3.28 1.98 5.68
CA ALA A 64 3.68 1.68 7.04
C ALA A 64 4.77 0.61 7.09
N ARG A 65 5.72 0.75 8.02
CA ARG A 65 6.76 -0.25 8.25
C ARG A 65 6.49 -1.01 9.54
N VAL A 66 6.54 -2.34 9.46
CA VAL A 66 6.40 -3.21 10.65
C VAL A 66 7.55 -2.97 11.61
N ARG A 67 7.22 -2.66 12.86
CA ARG A 67 8.18 -2.42 13.97
C ARG A 67 8.31 -3.62 14.90
N THR A 68 7.23 -4.37 15.09
CA THR A 68 7.23 -5.59 15.91
C THR A 68 6.11 -6.54 15.47
N THR A 69 6.30 -7.83 15.75
CA THR A 69 5.34 -8.91 15.46
C THR A 69 5.07 -9.69 16.74
N ARG A 70 3.81 -10.03 17.02
CA ARG A 70 3.39 -10.79 18.20
C ARG A 70 2.11 -11.56 17.92
N ASN A 71 2.10 -12.87 18.18
CA ASN A 71 0.91 -13.73 18.09
C ASN A 71 0.13 -13.52 16.77
N ASP A 72 0.80 -13.70 15.63
CA ASP A 72 0.24 -13.54 14.28
C ASP A 72 -0.30 -12.14 13.95
N SER A 73 -0.02 -11.15 14.81
CA SER A 73 -0.28 -9.73 14.58
C SER A 73 1.03 -8.97 14.44
N PHE A 74 0.95 -7.78 13.86
CA PHE A 74 2.09 -6.85 13.77
C PHE A 74 1.68 -5.45 14.24
N ILE A 75 2.66 -4.68 14.68
CA ILE A 75 2.53 -3.25 14.95
C ILE A 75 3.41 -2.54 13.94
N SER A 76 2.80 -1.69 13.12
CA SER A 76 3.49 -0.86 12.14
C SER A 76 3.48 0.60 12.57
N ALA A 77 4.36 1.39 11.96
CA ALA A 77 4.32 2.84 12.05
C ALA A 77 4.33 3.43 10.64
N THR A 78 3.44 4.39 10.39
CA THR A 78 3.38 5.14 9.14
C THR A 78 4.71 5.82 8.87
N GLU A 79 5.23 5.65 7.66
CA GLU A 79 6.39 6.40 7.17
C GLU A 79 5.94 7.65 6.43
N PHE A 80 4.95 7.51 5.55
CA PHE A 80 4.31 8.60 4.81
C PHE A 80 3.02 8.10 4.13
N ASN A 81 2.25 9.04 3.60
CA ASN A 81 1.05 8.75 2.83
C ASN A 81 1.24 9.15 1.36
N ILE A 82 0.63 8.40 0.46
CA ILE A 82 0.50 8.74 -0.96
C ILE A 82 -0.94 9.22 -1.17
N GLU A 83 -1.13 10.48 -1.55
CA GLU A 83 -2.46 11.01 -1.85
C GLU A 83 -3.03 10.38 -3.12
N LEU A 84 -4.32 10.00 -3.09
CA LEU A 84 -5.09 9.58 -4.26
C LEU A 84 -6.13 10.65 -4.58
N LYS A 85 -6.35 10.91 -5.86
CA LYS A 85 -7.32 11.92 -6.32
C LYS A 85 -8.33 11.33 -7.27
N LEU A 86 -9.52 11.93 -7.25
CA LEU A 86 -10.59 11.67 -8.18
C LEU A 86 -10.78 12.90 -9.09
N ASP A 87 -11.16 12.66 -10.34
CA ASP A 87 -11.72 13.71 -11.21
C ASP A 87 -13.18 14.05 -10.84
N GLU A 88 -13.80 14.95 -11.61
CA GLU A 88 -15.20 15.36 -11.40
C GLU A 88 -16.21 14.22 -11.61
N ASP A 89 -15.82 13.18 -12.36
CA ASP A 89 -16.65 12.00 -12.65
C ASP A 89 -16.43 10.86 -11.62
N GLY A 90 -15.54 11.05 -10.65
CA GLY A 90 -15.23 10.06 -9.62
C GLY A 90 -14.25 8.97 -10.07
N ASN A 91 -13.49 9.19 -11.14
CA ASN A 91 -12.43 8.29 -11.58
C ASN A 91 -11.11 8.65 -10.92
N TYR A 92 -10.37 7.64 -10.49
CA TYR A 92 -9.02 7.83 -9.99
C TYR A 92 -8.09 8.39 -11.08
N ILE A 93 -7.35 9.44 -10.73
CA ILE A 93 -6.41 10.11 -11.63
C ILE A 93 -4.99 10.11 -11.09
N ASP A 94 -4.05 10.03 -12.02
CA ASP A 94 -2.64 10.18 -11.75
C ASP A 94 -2.31 11.61 -11.34
N TYR A 95 -1.92 11.80 -10.08
CA TYR A 95 -1.46 13.08 -9.54
C TYR A 95 0.06 13.04 -9.25
N LEU A 96 0.74 14.19 -9.36
CA LEU A 96 2.21 14.32 -9.36
C LEU A 96 2.80 14.62 -7.98
#